data_AF-T1H6H9-F1
#
_entry.id   AF-T1H6H9-F1
#
_cell.length_a   1.000
_cell.length_b   1.000
_cell.length_c   1.000
_cell.angle_alpha   90.00
_cell.angle_beta   90.00
_cell.angle_gamma   90.00
#
_symmetry.space_group_name_H-M   'P 1'
#
loop_
_entity.id
_entity.type
_entity.pdbx_description
1 polymer ?
#
loop_
_entity_poly.entity_id
_entity_poly.type
_entity_poly.pdbx_seq_one_letter_code
_entity_poly.pdbx_strand_id
1 'polypeptide(L)'
;SFFADDSHMNLFSTRPQQKKKRKSRTAFTNHQIFGLEKRFLYQKYLSPVDRDEIAASLGLTGAQVITWFQNRRAKLKRDIEELKKDVESVKMMSGHSASFLENLNELNILKK
;
A
#
# COMPACT_ATOMS: atom_id res chain seq x y z
N SER A 1 41.32 -5.57 -15.64
CA SER A 1 40.39 -4.48 -15.28
C SER A 1 38.99 -5.02 -15.22
N PHE A 2 38.33 -4.83 -14.08
CA PHE A 2 36.87 -4.91 -13.86
C PHE A 2 36.17 -6.24 -14.19
N PHE A 3 36.29 -7.21 -13.28
CA PHE A 3 35.22 -8.18 -13.03
C PHE A 3 34.34 -7.67 -11.89
N ALA A 4 33.03 -7.73 -12.10
CA ALA A 4 31.98 -7.32 -11.18
C ALA A 4 31.96 -8.17 -9.90
N ASP A 5 31.64 -7.54 -8.76
CA ASP A 5 31.09 -8.24 -7.60
C ASP A 5 29.79 -7.52 -7.17
N ASP A 6 28.68 -8.14 -7.57
CA ASP A 6 27.32 -7.84 -7.13
C ASP A 6 27.09 -8.58 -5.81
N SER A 7 27.48 -7.95 -4.69
CA SER A 7 27.19 -8.47 -3.35
C SER A 7 25.79 -8.03 -2.92
N HIS A 8 24.76 -8.64 -3.51
CA HIS A 8 23.39 -8.63 -2.98
C HIS A 8 23.37 -9.41 -1.66
N MET A 9 23.54 -8.70 -0.54
CA MET A 9 23.53 -9.26 0.81
C MET A 9 22.16 -9.87 1.14
N ASN A 10 22.05 -11.17 0.87
CA ASN A 10 21.02 -12.06 1.37
C ASN A 10 21.07 -12.10 2.91
N LEU A 11 20.26 -11.26 3.55
CA LEU A 11 20.02 -11.24 4.99
C LEU A 11 19.07 -12.38 5.44
N PHE A 12 19.22 -13.57 4.87
CA PHE A 12 18.53 -14.79 5.32
C PHE A 12 19.56 -15.74 5.97
N SER A 13 20.37 -15.20 6.89
CA SER A 13 21.18 -16.03 7.79
C SER A 13 20.37 -16.38 9.03
N THR A 14 20.07 -17.66 9.16
CA THR A 14 19.59 -18.35 10.36
C THR A 14 20.63 -18.24 11.50
N ARG A 15 20.68 -17.10 12.18
CA ARG A 15 21.35 -17.00 13.48
C ARG A 15 20.39 -17.42 14.59
N PRO A 16 20.81 -18.19 15.61
CA PRO A 16 19.98 -18.47 16.76
C PRO A 16 19.74 -17.15 17.50
N GLN A 17 18.62 -16.50 17.19
CA GLN A 17 18.20 -15.27 17.83
C GLN A 17 17.85 -15.61 19.27
N GLN A 18 18.75 -15.24 20.19
CA GLN A 18 18.41 -14.98 21.59
C GLN A 18 17.05 -14.29 21.59
N LYS A 19 16.06 -14.90 22.28
CA LYS A 19 14.65 -14.47 22.29
C LYS A 19 14.56 -13.04 22.85
N LYS A 20 14.84 -12.03 22.00
CA LYS A 20 14.53 -10.63 22.26
C LYS A 20 13.02 -10.60 22.46
N LYS A 21 12.59 -10.40 23.72
CA LYS A 21 11.18 -10.22 24.08
C LYS A 21 10.56 -9.31 23.01
N ARG A 22 9.65 -9.87 22.21
CA ARG A 22 8.95 -9.09 21.17
C ARG A 22 8.34 -7.91 21.91
N LYS A 23 8.69 -6.68 21.52
CA LYS A 23 8.03 -5.49 22.08
C LYS A 23 6.53 -5.71 21.89
N SER A 24 5.77 -5.62 22.98
CA SER A 24 4.32 -5.74 22.94
C SER A 24 3.78 -4.80 21.86
N ARG A 25 2.81 -5.26 21.08
CA ARG A 25 2.15 -4.44 20.06
C ARG A 25 1.52 -3.25 20.77
N THR A 26 2.08 -2.07 20.56
CA THR A 26 1.50 -0.82 21.02
C THR A 26 0.51 -0.33 19.96
N ALA A 27 -0.73 -0.09 20.37
CA ALA A 27 -1.73 0.59 19.55
C ALA A 27 -1.51 2.11 19.67
N PHE A 28 -1.62 2.82 18.56
CA PHE A 28 -1.63 4.29 18.56
C PHE A 28 -3.01 4.79 19.02
N THR A 29 -3.03 5.93 19.71
CA THR A 29 -4.28 6.59 20.08
C THR A 29 -4.96 7.20 18.85
N ASN A 30 -6.27 7.48 18.94
CA ASN A 30 -7.00 8.15 17.86
C ASN A 30 -6.38 9.51 17.49
N HIS A 31 -5.91 10.26 18.49
CA HIS A 31 -5.22 11.52 18.28
C HIS A 31 -3.92 11.34 17.47
N GLN A 32 -3.12 10.33 17.81
CA GLN A 32 -1.89 10.01 17.09
C GLN A 32 -2.16 9.58 15.65
N ILE A 33 -3.16 8.71 15.44
CA ILE A 33 -3.57 8.27 14.11
C ILE A 33 -4.02 9.47 13.27
N PHE A 34 -4.88 10.33 13.82
CA PHE A 34 -5.36 11.52 13.13
C PHE A 34 -4.22 12.46 12.72
N GLY A 35 -3.27 12.74 13.61
CA GLY A 35 -2.11 13.57 13.29
C GLY A 35 -1.24 12.99 12.18
N LEU A 36 -0.98 11.68 12.25
CA LEU A 36 -0.22 10.95 11.22
C LEU A 36 -0.93 10.95 9.87
N GLU A 37 -2.23 10.68 9.84
CA GLU A 37 -3.05 10.72 8.62
C GLU A 37 -3.13 12.12 8.02
N LYS A 38 -3.37 13.13 8.86
CA LYS A 38 -3.40 14.53 8.43
C LYS A 38 -2.12 14.90 7.70
N ARG A 39 -0.95 14.58 8.25
CA ARG A 39 0.32 14.83 7.56
C ARG A 39 0.45 14.01 6.28
N PHE A 40 0.07 12.74 6.32
CA PHE A 40 0.16 11.84 5.17
C PHE A 40 -0.66 12.34 3.98
N LEU A 41 -1.78 13.03 4.20
CA LEU A 41 -2.56 13.63 3.12
C LEU A 41 -1.71 14.59 2.27
N TYR A 42 -0.95 15.47 2.92
CA TYR A 42 -0.08 16.44 2.25
C TYR A 42 1.22 15.83 1.73
N GLN A 43 1.80 14.89 2.46
CA GLN A 43 3.16 14.41 2.18
C GLN A 43 3.27 12.90 2.43
N LYS A 44 3.46 12.11 1.35
CA LYS A 44 3.55 10.64 1.43
C LYS A 44 4.90 10.13 1.95
N TYR A 45 5.95 10.97 1.89
CA TYR A 45 7.32 10.67 2.29
C TYR A 45 7.87 11.81 3.13
N LEU A 46 8.33 11.50 4.34
CA LEU A 46 8.85 12.52 5.27
C LEU A 46 10.34 12.79 5.03
N SER A 47 10.74 14.06 5.21
CA SER A 47 12.14 14.40 5.43
C SER A 47 12.57 14.06 6.88
N PRO A 48 13.87 14.01 7.18
CA PRO A 48 14.34 13.77 8.55
C PRO A 48 13.81 14.80 9.55
N VAL A 49 13.74 16.08 9.14
CA VAL A 49 13.24 17.18 9.98
C VAL A 49 11.76 16.99 10.28
N ASP A 50 10.95 16.74 9.24
CA ASP A 50 9.51 16.53 9.39
C ASP A 50 9.18 15.35 10.30
N ARG A 51 9.98 14.28 10.21
CA ARG A 51 9.84 13.09 11.06
C ARG A 51 10.01 13.47 12.52
N ASP A 52 11.03 14.26 12.83
CA ASP A 52 11.38 14.62 14.21
C ASP A 52 10.33 15.59 14.79
N GLU A 53 9.79 16.50 13.99
CA GLU A 53 8.67 17.37 14.38
C GLU A 53 7.40 16.58 14.73
N ILE A 54 7.01 15.63 13.88
CA ILE A 54 5.80 14.80 14.10
C ILE A 54 5.99 13.89 15.31
N ALA A 55 7.19 13.32 15.46
CA ALA A 55 7.56 12.49 16.59
C ALA A 55 7.40 13.27 17.91
N ALA A 56 7.98 14.48 17.98
CA ALA A 56 7.86 15.35 19.15
C ALA A 56 6.40 15.75 19.41
N SER A 57 5.66 16.14 18.39
CA SER A 57 4.26 16.59 18.54
C SER A 57 3.30 15.50 19.01
N LEU A 58 3.53 14.24 18.63
CA LEU A 58 2.63 13.11 18.93
C LEU A 58 3.13 12.22 20.08
N GLY A 59 4.27 12.55 20.69
CA GLY A 59 4.93 11.74 21.71
C GLY A 59 5.35 10.36 21.19
N LEU A 60 5.77 10.30 19.92
CA LEU A 60 6.21 9.08 19.25
C LEU A 60 7.71 9.10 19.02
N THR A 61 8.31 7.93 18.80
CA THR A 61 9.70 7.84 18.34
C THR A 61 9.76 8.01 16.82
N GLY A 62 10.88 8.56 16.30
CA GLY A 62 11.08 8.67 14.85
C GLY A 62 10.97 7.32 14.12
N ALA A 63 11.37 6.22 14.76
CA ALA A 63 11.22 4.87 14.22
C ALA A 63 9.74 4.44 14.08
N GLN A 64 8.88 4.78 15.05
CA GLN A 64 7.44 4.53 14.96
C GLN A 64 6.81 5.33 13.82
N VAL A 65 7.20 6.60 13.67
CA VAL A 65 6.73 7.45 12.57
C VAL A 65 7.16 6.87 11.21
N ILE A 66 8.43 6.48 11.05
CA ILE A 66 8.91 5.83 9.81
C ILE A 66 8.11 4.57 9.50
N THR A 67 7.95 3.69 10.50
CA THR A 67 7.23 2.42 10.34
C THR A 67 5.77 2.66 9.96
N TRP A 68 5.12 3.63 10.60
CA TRP A 68 3.74 3.98 10.28
C TRP A 68 3.62 4.50 8.84
N PHE A 69 4.52 5.40 8.41
CA PHE A 69 4.50 5.93 7.04
C PHE A 69 4.77 4.85 5.97
N GLN A 70 5.68 3.92 6.25
CA GLN A 70 5.92 2.75 5.40
C GLN A 70 4.65 1.90 5.28
N ASN A 71 4.03 1.54 6.41
CA ASN A 71 2.79 0.77 6.44
C ASN A 71 1.65 1.50 5.73
N ARG A 72 1.54 2.82 5.91
CA ARG A 72 0.48 3.61 5.28
C ARG A 72 0.62 3.64 3.76
N ARG A 73 1.84 3.77 3.22
CA ARG A 73 2.11 3.65 1.77
C ARG A 73 1.82 2.25 1.25
N ALA A 74 2.19 1.21 1.99
CA ALA A 74 1.87 -0.17 1.62
C ALA A 74 0.36 -0.41 1.57
N LYS A 75 -0.41 0.15 2.53
CA LYS A 75 -1.87 0.13 2.49
C LYS A 75 -2.40 0.89 1.26
N LEU A 76 -1.93 2.10 1.01
CA LEU A 76 -2.33 2.89 -0.17
C LEU A 76 -2.12 2.13 -1.48
N LYS A 77 -0.95 1.47 -1.64
CA LYS A 77 -0.67 0.66 -2.82
C LYS A 77 -1.65 -0.50 -2.98
N ARG A 78 -2.01 -1.18 -1.87
CA ARG A 78 -3.01 -2.25 -1.89
C ARG A 78 -4.40 -1.72 -2.24
N ASP A 79 -4.83 -0.64 -1.61
CA ASP A 79 -6.13 -0.02 -1.86
C ASP A 79 -6.28 0.39 -3.34
N ILE A 80 -5.20 0.92 -3.96
CA ILE A 80 -5.19 1.29 -5.39
C ILE A 80 -5.27 0.05 -6.29
N GLU A 81 -4.54 -1.02 -5.95
CA GLU A 81 -4.53 -2.25 -6.75
C GLU A 81 -5.87 -2.98 -6.71
N GLU A 82 -6.53 -2.99 -5.55
CA GLU A 82 -7.87 -3.52 -5.36
C GLU A 82 -8.88 -2.74 -6.21
N LEU A 83 -8.86 -1.40 -6.13
CA LEU A 83 -9.74 -0.55 -6.93
C LEU A 83 -9.55 -0.78 -8.44
N LYS A 84 -8.31 -0.98 -8.91
CA LYS A 84 -8.04 -1.29 -10.33
C LYS A 84 -8.69 -2.60 -10.76
N LYS A 85 -8.64 -3.64 -9.93
CA LYS A 85 -9.26 -4.94 -10.22
C LYS A 85 -10.78 -4.83 -10.28
N ASP A 86 -11.36 -4.09 -9.34
CA ASP A 86 -12.81 -3.85 -9.31
C ASP A 86 -13.26 -3.12 -10.57
N VAL A 87 -12.56 -2.07 -10.98
CA VAL A 87 -12.84 -1.34 -12.22
C VAL A 87 -12.75 -2.26 -13.44
N GLU A 88 -11.73 -3.12 -13.52
CA GLU A 88 -11.57 -4.07 -14.64
C GLU A 88 -12.71 -5.10 -14.65
N SER A 89 -13.13 -5.60 -13.49
CA SER A 89 -14.26 -6.53 -13.39
C SER A 89 -15.57 -5.91 -13.89
N VAL A 90 -15.83 -4.65 -13.54
CA VAL A 90 -17.03 -3.91 -13.99
C VAL A 90 -16.96 -3.67 -15.49
N LYS A 91 -15.77 -3.33 -16.02
CA LYS A 91 -15.57 -3.15 -17.46
C LYS A 91 -15.85 -4.45 -18.24
N MET A 92 -15.34 -5.58 -17.76
CA MET A 92 -15.59 -6.91 -18.33
C MET A 92 -17.08 -7.31 -18.29
N MET A 93 -17.81 -6.93 -17.24
CA MET A 93 -19.26 -7.16 -17.15
C MET A 93 -20.05 -6.25 -18.11
N SER A 94 -19.63 -4.99 -18.29
CA SER A 94 -20.27 -4.07 -19.25
C SER A 94 -20.06 -4.49 -20.71
N GLY A 95 -18.88 -5.07 -21.03
CA GLY A 95 -18.58 -5.61 -22.36
C GLY A 95 -19.45 -6.82 -22.74
N HIS A 96 -19.84 -7.64 -21.77
CA HIS A 96 -20.78 -8.76 -22.01
C HIS A 96 -22.23 -8.29 -22.22
N SER A 97 -22.63 -7.16 -21.63
CA SER A 97 -23.95 -6.57 -21.90
C SER A 97 -24.03 -5.97 -23.32
N ALA A 98 -22.94 -5.34 -23.77
CA ALA A 98 -22.83 -4.86 -25.15
C ALA A 98 -22.86 -6.01 -26.16
N SER A 99 -22.10 -7.09 -25.94
CA SER A 99 -22.14 -8.26 -26.83
C SER A 99 -23.48 -9.00 -26.79
N PHE A 100 -24.18 -9.02 -25.65
CA PHE A 100 -25.53 -9.60 -25.56
C PHE A 100 -26.56 -8.80 -26.37
N LEU A 101 -26.50 -7.46 -26.33
CA LEU A 101 -27.37 -6.60 -27.14
C LEU A 101 -27.02 -6.65 -28.63
N GLU A 102 -25.74 -6.79 -28.98
CA GLU A 102 -25.28 -6.96 -30.36
C GLU A 102 -25.74 -8.29 -30.95
N ASN A 103 -25.66 -9.40 -30.19
CA ASN A 103 -26.19 -10.71 -30.59
C ASN A 103 -27.74 -10.73 -30.69
N LEU A 104 -28.46 -10.01 -29.84
CA LEU A 104 -29.92 -9.90 -29.96
C LEU A 104 -30.36 -9.04 -31.16
N ASN A 105 -29.52 -8.11 -31.61
CA ASN A 105 -29.79 -7.34 -32.82
C ASN A 105 -29.58 -8.18 -34.08
N GLU A 106 -28.56 -9.05 -34.11
CA GLU A 106 -28.34 -9.99 -35.22
C GLU A 106 -29.49 -11.01 -35.37
N LEU A 107 -30.03 -11.52 -34.25
CA LEU A 107 -31.18 -12.44 -34.28
C LEU A 107 -32.50 -11.79 -34.70
N ASN A 108 -32.63 -10.47 -34.58
CA ASN A 108 -33.83 -9.73 -35.00
C ASN A 108 -33.76 -9.24 -36.46
N ILE A 109 -32.58 -9.31 -37.09
CA ILE A 109 -32.35 -8.95 -38.51
C ILE A 109 -32.71 -10.11 -39.46
N LEU A 110 -32.87 -11.34 -38.96
CA LEU A 110 -33.20 -12.52 -39.79
C LEU A 110 -34.71 -12.79 -39.96
N LYS A 111 -35.58 -11.83 -39.58
CA LYS A 111 -37.01 -11.87 -39.92
C LYS A 111 -37.40 -10.66 -40.77
N LYS A 112 -37.10 -10.73 -42.06
CA LYS A 112 -37.84 -10.03 -43.11
C LYS A 112 -37.74 -10.77 -44.43
#